data_AF-A0A943QTW1-F1
#
_entry.id   AF-A0A943QTW1-F1
#
_cell.length_a   1.000
_cell.length_b   1.000
_cell.length_c   1.000
_cell.angle_alpha   90.00
_cell.angle_beta   90.00
_cell.angle_gamma   90.00
#
_symmetry.space_group_name_H-M   'P 1'
#
loop_
_entity.id
_entity.type
_entity.pdbx_description
1 polymer ?
#
loop_
_entity_poly.entity_id
_entity_poly.type
_entity_poly.pdbx_seq_one_letter_code
_entity_poly.pdbx_strand_id
1 'polypeptide(L)'
;TADRIDEFLAPYAELNYKKHLADAKEWVAEEKREDYARAKTRKDIYDAMQSLEYEINTLFTSNGQTPFTSLGFGLGTNWFEREIQKAILQVRILGLGSEKRTAIFPKLIFTLKRGLNLEPNSPNYDIKQLALECATKRMYPDVLSYDKIIELTGSFKAPMGCRSFLQGWKDENGIEVNSGRMNLGVVTLNLPRIALESKGDQDKFWEIFEERMGIAKDALVYRVERVKEATPANAPILYQYGAFGQRLGKFDSVDQLFKHRRATVSLGYIGLFEVAAVFYGSDWETNLEAKTFTLNIVKAMKNACESWSDEYDYHFSVYSTPSESLTDRFCRLDTEKFGVVTDITDKEYYTNSFHYDVRKNPTPFEKLEFEKAYPEAGATGGFIHYCEYPVLQQNPKALEAVWDFAYDRVGYLGTNTPIDKCYKCDFEGDFTPTERGFMCPNCGNTDPKTVDVVKRTCGYLGNPQARPMVKGRHKEISARVKHMNGSTIKYEGKHL
;
A
#
# COMPACT_ATOMS: atom_id res chain seq x y z
N THR A 1 7.90 -5.21 -6.04
CA THR A 1 7.24 -4.09 -6.74
C THR A 1 7.93 -3.91 -8.07
N ALA A 2 7.19 -3.78 -9.16
CA ALA A 2 7.74 -3.25 -10.41
C ALA A 2 7.42 -1.75 -10.43
N ASP A 3 8.45 -0.92 -10.36
CA ASP A 3 8.32 0.54 -10.38
C ASP A 3 8.36 1.03 -11.83
N ARG A 4 7.61 2.10 -12.13
CA ARG A 4 7.50 2.72 -13.46
C ARG A 4 7.33 1.70 -14.59
N ILE A 5 6.40 0.77 -14.42
CA ILE A 5 6.22 -0.34 -15.36
C ILE A 5 5.81 0.13 -16.76
N ASP A 6 5.15 1.28 -16.85
CA ASP A 6 4.84 1.98 -18.10
C ASP A 6 6.09 2.39 -18.87
N GLU A 7 7.08 3.01 -18.21
CA GLU A 7 8.38 3.38 -18.80
C GLU A 7 9.22 2.14 -19.09
N PHE A 8 9.27 1.18 -18.16
CA PHE A 8 10.06 -0.04 -18.29
C PHE A 8 9.63 -0.91 -19.47
N LEU A 9 8.32 -1.04 -19.70
CA LEU A 9 7.80 -1.91 -20.76
C LEU A 9 7.72 -1.23 -22.14
N ALA A 10 7.80 0.10 -22.20
CA ALA A 10 7.65 0.86 -23.44
C ALA A 10 8.62 0.45 -24.57
N PRO A 11 9.92 0.16 -24.32
CA PRO A 11 10.83 -0.28 -25.37
C PRO A 11 10.37 -1.59 -26.05
N TYR A 12 9.76 -2.51 -25.30
CA TYR A 12 9.26 -3.77 -25.85
C TYR A 12 7.99 -3.56 -26.69
N ALA A 13 7.12 -2.64 -26.25
CA ALA A 13 5.97 -2.22 -27.05
C ALA A 13 6.39 -1.53 -28.36
N GLU A 14 7.47 -0.75 -28.34
CA GLU A 14 8.05 -0.14 -29.53
C GLU A 14 8.60 -1.20 -30.50
N LEU A 15 9.26 -2.25 -30.00
CA LEU A 15 9.69 -3.37 -30.83
C LEU A 15 8.51 -4.08 -31.51
N ASN A 16 7.40 -4.28 -30.80
CA ASN A 16 6.18 -4.83 -31.39
C ASN A 16 5.62 -3.90 -32.47
N TYR A 17 5.62 -2.59 -32.26
CA TYR A 17 5.21 -1.63 -33.28
C TYR A 17 6.09 -1.67 -34.52
N LYS A 18 7.42 -1.73 -34.37
CA LYS A 18 8.35 -1.87 -35.50
C LYS A 18 8.10 -3.16 -36.28
N LYS A 19 7.79 -4.25 -35.57
CA LYS A 19 7.39 -5.52 -36.19
C LYS A 19 6.10 -5.37 -37.00
N HIS A 20 5.04 -4.82 -36.41
CA HIS A 20 3.77 -4.63 -37.13
C HIS A 20 3.89 -3.66 -38.30
N LEU A 21 4.77 -2.66 -38.21
CA LEU A 21 5.03 -1.75 -39.32
C LEU A 21 5.80 -2.45 -40.46
N ALA A 22 6.69 -3.39 -40.15
CA ALA A 22 7.32 -4.23 -41.16
C ALA A 22 6.27 -5.12 -41.86
N ASP A 23 5.41 -5.79 -41.09
CA ASP A 23 4.31 -6.60 -41.64
C ASP A 23 3.35 -5.73 -42.50
N ALA A 24 3.05 -4.51 -42.05
CA ALA A 24 2.19 -3.60 -42.79
C ALA A 24 2.78 -3.16 -44.13
N LYS A 25 4.11 -3.07 -44.25
CA LYS A 25 4.77 -2.74 -45.52
C LYS A 25 4.54 -3.81 -46.58
N GLU A 26 4.43 -5.06 -46.17
CA GLU A 26 4.19 -6.20 -47.06
C GLU A 26 2.71 -6.36 -47.41
N TRP A 27 1.81 -6.18 -46.44
CA TRP A 27 0.42 -6.65 -46.55
C TRP A 27 -0.65 -5.55 -46.51
N VAL A 28 -0.28 -4.29 -46.23
CA VAL A 28 -1.24 -3.19 -46.03
C VAL A 28 -0.91 -2.01 -46.95
N ALA A 29 -1.97 -1.40 -47.50
CA ALA A 29 -1.87 -0.19 -48.31
C ALA A 29 -1.17 0.94 -47.54
N GLU A 30 -0.32 1.71 -48.23
CA GLU A 30 0.65 2.64 -47.63
C GLU A 30 0.01 3.61 -46.64
N GLU A 31 -1.14 4.16 -47.00
CA GLU A 31 -1.89 5.14 -46.22
C GLU A 31 -2.52 4.58 -44.93
N LYS A 32 -2.57 3.24 -44.77
CA LYS A 32 -3.16 2.57 -43.60
C LYS A 32 -2.14 1.86 -42.70
N ARG A 33 -0.85 1.90 -43.06
CA ARG A 33 0.19 1.12 -42.37
C ARG A 33 0.38 1.54 -40.92
N GLU A 34 0.42 2.84 -40.66
CA GLU A 34 0.58 3.37 -39.29
C GLU A 34 -0.64 3.03 -38.42
N ASP A 35 -1.85 3.21 -38.94
CA ASP A 35 -3.08 2.86 -38.22
C ASP A 35 -3.15 1.37 -37.90
N TYR A 36 -2.79 0.51 -38.85
CA TYR A 36 -2.68 -0.92 -38.63
C TYR A 36 -1.68 -1.24 -37.52
N ALA A 37 -0.46 -0.70 -37.62
CA ALA A 37 0.60 -0.96 -36.64
C ALA A 37 0.21 -0.47 -35.24
N ARG A 38 -0.38 0.72 -35.12
CA ARG A 38 -0.88 1.26 -33.85
C ARG A 38 -2.01 0.40 -33.27
N ALA A 39 -2.97 -0.02 -34.10
CA ALA A 39 -4.09 -0.84 -33.65
C ALA A 39 -3.62 -2.21 -33.15
N LYS A 40 -2.71 -2.87 -33.88
CA LYS A 40 -2.10 -4.14 -33.48
C LYS A 40 -1.27 -4.00 -32.21
N THR A 41 -0.40 -3.00 -32.13
CA THR A 41 0.41 -2.77 -30.92
C THR A 41 -0.46 -2.48 -29.70
N ARG A 42 -1.52 -1.67 -29.82
CA ARG A 42 -2.46 -1.43 -28.70
C ARG A 42 -3.08 -2.74 -28.21
N LYS A 43 -3.47 -3.62 -29.13
CA LYS A 43 -4.02 -4.94 -28.77
C LYS A 43 -2.98 -5.81 -28.07
N ASP A 44 -1.75 -5.86 -28.58
CA ASP A 44 -0.66 -6.62 -27.95
C ASP A 44 -0.35 -6.11 -26.53
N ILE A 45 -0.32 -4.79 -26.33
CA ILE A 45 -0.14 -4.19 -25.00
C ILE A 45 -1.27 -4.62 -24.06
N TYR A 46 -2.52 -4.51 -24.51
CA TYR A 46 -3.69 -4.93 -23.73
C TYR A 46 -3.61 -6.42 -23.35
N ASP A 47 -3.29 -7.28 -24.31
CA ASP A 47 -3.20 -8.72 -24.10
C ASP A 47 -2.05 -9.08 -23.17
N ALA A 48 -0.91 -8.41 -23.28
CA ALA A 48 0.21 -8.59 -22.37
C ALA A 48 -0.14 -8.20 -20.93
N MET A 49 -0.82 -7.06 -20.74
CA MET A 49 -1.24 -6.62 -19.40
C MET A 49 -2.34 -7.51 -18.81
N GLN A 50 -3.25 -8.00 -19.65
CA GLN A 50 -4.24 -9.00 -19.25
C GLN A 50 -3.56 -10.30 -18.82
N SER A 51 -2.61 -10.79 -19.63
CA SER A 51 -1.85 -12.00 -19.33
C SER A 51 -1.09 -11.86 -18.00
N LEU A 52 -0.44 -10.72 -17.79
CA LEU A 52 0.25 -10.41 -16.53
C LEU A 52 -0.69 -10.44 -15.31
N GLU A 53 -1.87 -9.81 -15.40
CA GLU A 53 -2.84 -9.82 -14.29
C GLU A 53 -3.34 -11.24 -13.99
N TYR A 54 -3.63 -12.03 -15.03
CA TYR A 54 -4.07 -13.42 -14.86
C TYR A 54 -2.96 -14.29 -14.28
N GLU A 55 -1.75 -14.23 -14.84
CA GLU A 55 -0.59 -15.01 -14.37
C GLU A 55 -0.29 -14.72 -12.90
N ILE A 56 -0.29 -13.45 -12.48
CA ILE A 56 -0.09 -13.09 -11.08
C ILE A 56 -1.13 -13.77 -10.19
N ASN A 57 -2.38 -13.91 -10.62
CA ASN A 57 -3.46 -14.50 -9.83
C ASN A 57 -3.56 -16.03 -9.96
N THR A 58 -2.89 -16.66 -10.93
CA THR A 58 -2.89 -18.12 -11.11
C THR A 58 -1.58 -18.79 -10.73
N LEU A 59 -0.48 -18.04 -10.62
CA LEU A 59 0.81 -18.54 -10.16
C LEU A 59 0.85 -18.61 -8.63
N PHE A 60 1.53 -19.64 -8.13
CA PHE A 60 1.79 -19.82 -6.71
C PHE A 60 3.27 -19.63 -6.40
N THR A 61 3.54 -18.96 -5.29
CA THR A 61 4.88 -18.98 -4.69
C THR A 61 5.13 -20.30 -3.97
N SER A 62 6.37 -20.54 -3.53
CA SER A 62 6.75 -21.79 -2.84
C SER A 62 5.94 -22.08 -1.56
N ASN A 63 5.32 -21.06 -0.96
CA ASN A 63 4.46 -21.21 0.22
C ASN A 63 2.97 -21.46 -0.13
N GLY A 64 2.64 -21.67 -1.41
CA GLY A 64 1.29 -21.97 -1.87
C GLY A 64 0.36 -20.76 -1.95
N GLN A 65 0.88 -19.54 -1.90
CA GLN A 65 0.07 -18.32 -2.02
C GLN A 65 0.37 -17.57 -3.32
N THR A 66 -0.64 -16.85 -3.82
CA THR A 66 -0.50 -15.83 -4.85
C THR A 66 0.62 -14.85 -4.48
N PRO A 67 1.54 -14.54 -5.40
CA PRO A 67 2.63 -13.63 -5.11
C PRO A 67 2.11 -12.23 -4.75
N PHE A 68 2.63 -11.67 -3.65
CA PHE A 68 2.37 -10.28 -3.32
C PHE A 68 3.15 -9.38 -4.29
N THR A 69 2.46 -8.86 -5.31
CA THR A 69 3.02 -7.94 -6.30
C THR A 69 2.34 -6.57 -6.27
N SER A 70 3.11 -5.55 -6.65
CA SER A 70 2.64 -4.17 -6.79
C SER A 70 3.25 -3.59 -8.08
N LEU A 71 2.44 -2.87 -8.86
CA LEU A 71 2.84 -2.18 -10.08
C LEU A 71 2.72 -0.67 -9.87
N GLY A 72 3.84 0.05 -9.98
CA GLY A 72 3.89 1.51 -10.00
C GLY A 72 3.90 2.04 -11.43
N PHE A 73 3.07 3.04 -11.75
CA PHE A 73 2.99 3.65 -13.08
C PHE A 73 2.40 5.08 -13.01
N GLY A 74 2.38 5.79 -14.14
CA GLY A 74 1.67 7.06 -14.30
C GLY A 74 2.55 8.24 -14.73
N LEU A 75 3.86 8.04 -14.81
CA LEU A 75 4.84 9.08 -15.14
C LEU A 75 5.21 9.12 -16.62
N GLY A 76 5.00 8.03 -17.35
CA GLY A 76 5.32 7.98 -18.78
C GLY A 76 4.44 8.91 -19.62
N THR A 77 5.02 9.50 -20.65
CA THR A 77 4.43 10.55 -21.50
C THR A 77 4.31 10.16 -22.96
N ASN A 78 5.13 9.22 -23.44
CA ASN A 78 5.10 8.81 -24.83
C ASN A 78 3.86 7.92 -25.12
N TRP A 79 3.61 7.67 -26.40
CA TRP A 79 2.42 6.91 -26.81
C TRP A 79 2.38 5.50 -26.21
N PHE A 80 3.50 4.76 -26.23
CA PHE A 80 3.57 3.40 -25.69
C PHE A 80 3.31 3.36 -24.19
N GLU A 81 3.97 4.25 -23.45
CA GLU A 81 3.81 4.38 -22.00
C GLU A 81 2.34 4.67 -21.64
N ARG A 82 1.71 5.61 -22.35
CA ARG A 82 0.29 5.96 -22.16
C ARG A 82 -0.64 4.77 -22.47
N GLU A 83 -0.39 4.01 -23.55
CA GLU A 83 -1.18 2.82 -23.87
C GLU A 83 -0.99 1.70 -22.83
N ILE A 84 0.21 1.54 -22.26
CA ILE A 84 0.46 0.60 -21.14
C ILE A 84 -0.33 1.02 -19.90
N GLN A 85 -0.28 2.30 -19.50
CA GLN A 85 -1.06 2.82 -18.38
C GLN A 85 -2.57 2.56 -18.58
N LYS A 86 -3.09 2.85 -19.78
CA LYS A 86 -4.50 2.60 -20.13
C LYS A 86 -4.85 1.12 -20.07
N ALA A 87 -4.00 0.25 -20.62
CA ALA A 87 -4.20 -1.20 -20.61
C ALA A 87 -4.28 -1.75 -19.19
N ILE A 88 -3.36 -1.36 -18.30
CA ILE A 88 -3.38 -1.77 -16.88
C ILE A 88 -4.72 -1.43 -16.22
N LEU A 89 -5.19 -0.18 -16.40
CA LEU A 89 -6.45 0.29 -15.81
C LEU A 89 -7.68 -0.38 -16.43
N GLN A 90 -7.71 -0.53 -17.76
CA GLN A 90 -8.83 -1.15 -18.47
C GLN A 90 -8.98 -2.64 -18.16
N VAL A 91 -7.86 -3.37 -18.05
CA VAL A 91 -7.84 -4.77 -17.62
C VAL A 91 -8.42 -4.88 -16.21
N ARG A 92 -7.97 -4.03 -15.27
CA ARG A 92 -8.49 -4.02 -13.90
C ARG A 92 -9.99 -3.70 -13.85
N ILE A 93 -10.44 -2.70 -14.62
CA ILE A 93 -11.86 -2.33 -14.72
C ILE A 93 -12.70 -3.52 -15.20
N LEU A 94 -12.23 -4.22 -16.25
CA LEU A 94 -12.90 -5.40 -16.80
C LEU A 94 -13.13 -6.46 -15.73
N GLY A 95 -12.12 -6.69 -14.87
CA GLY A 95 -12.16 -7.66 -13.78
C GLY A 95 -11.73 -9.06 -14.21
N LEU A 96 -11.49 -9.90 -13.22
CA LEU A 96 -10.89 -11.22 -13.39
C LEU A 96 -11.95 -12.32 -13.59
N GLY A 97 -11.75 -13.14 -14.62
CA GLY A 97 -12.59 -14.31 -14.91
C GLY A 97 -13.98 -13.99 -15.45
N SER A 98 -14.80 -15.02 -15.63
CA SER A 98 -16.18 -14.92 -16.15
C SER A 98 -17.08 -14.05 -15.27
N GLU A 99 -16.90 -14.11 -13.95
CA GLU A 99 -17.67 -13.31 -13.00
C GLU A 99 -17.17 -11.87 -12.86
N LYS A 100 -16.07 -11.51 -13.55
CA LYS A 100 -15.46 -10.16 -13.49
C LYS A 100 -15.14 -9.74 -12.06
N ARG A 101 -14.55 -10.64 -11.27
CA ARG A 101 -14.18 -10.43 -9.87
C ARG A 101 -13.16 -9.32 -9.73
N THR A 102 -13.13 -8.66 -8.58
CA THR A 102 -12.06 -7.69 -8.30
C THR A 102 -10.79 -8.44 -7.91
N ALA A 103 -9.74 -8.33 -8.74
CA ALA A 103 -8.47 -8.97 -8.43
C ALA A 103 -7.82 -8.36 -7.17
N ILE A 104 -7.18 -9.21 -6.36
CA ILE A 104 -6.49 -8.79 -5.14
C ILE A 104 -5.07 -8.29 -5.46
N PHE A 105 -4.40 -8.99 -6.38
CA PHE A 105 -3.08 -8.64 -6.89
C PHE A 105 -3.10 -8.50 -8.43
N PRO A 106 -2.09 -7.87 -9.04
CA PRO A 106 -1.16 -6.97 -8.38
C PRO A 106 -1.89 -5.78 -7.74
N LYS A 107 -1.27 -5.16 -6.73
CA LYS A 107 -1.67 -3.80 -6.38
C LYS A 107 -1.36 -2.86 -7.54
N LEU A 108 -2.23 -1.89 -7.78
CA LEU A 108 -1.94 -0.80 -8.70
C LEU A 108 -1.66 0.47 -7.91
N ILE A 109 -0.55 1.12 -8.24
CA ILE A 109 -0.09 2.35 -7.60
C ILE A 109 0.12 3.38 -8.71
N PHE A 110 -0.82 4.32 -8.80
CA PHE A 110 -0.82 5.37 -9.82
C PHE A 110 -0.16 6.64 -9.27
N THR A 111 0.81 7.17 -10.00
CA THR A 111 1.55 8.36 -9.56
C THR A 111 0.87 9.61 -10.11
N LEU A 112 0.42 10.48 -9.22
CA LEU A 112 0.01 11.83 -9.56
C LEU A 112 1.23 12.73 -9.64
N LYS A 113 1.29 13.58 -10.67
CA LYS A 113 2.33 14.59 -10.85
C LYS A 113 1.76 15.86 -11.49
N ARG A 114 2.05 16.99 -10.85
CA ARG A 114 1.72 18.35 -11.30
C ARG A 114 2.24 18.60 -12.71
N GLY A 115 1.40 19.16 -13.59
CA GLY A 115 1.72 19.41 -14.99
C GLY A 115 1.75 18.17 -15.89
N LEU A 116 1.54 16.97 -15.35
CA LEU A 116 1.51 15.73 -16.13
C LEU A 116 0.13 15.09 -16.18
N ASN A 117 -0.44 14.74 -15.03
CA ASN A 117 -1.73 14.05 -14.96
C ASN A 117 -2.68 14.62 -13.88
N LEU A 118 -2.23 15.59 -13.07
CA LEU A 118 -3.01 16.12 -11.95
C LEU A 118 -4.10 17.08 -12.42
N GLU A 119 -3.75 18.11 -13.19
CA GLU A 119 -4.67 19.17 -13.63
C GLU A 119 -5.45 18.80 -14.90
N PRO A 120 -6.66 19.35 -15.11
CA PRO A 120 -7.48 19.09 -16.30
C PRO A 120 -6.79 19.29 -17.66
N ASN A 121 -5.86 20.26 -17.74
CA ASN A 121 -5.16 20.60 -18.98
C ASN A 121 -3.82 19.87 -19.13
N SER A 122 -3.49 18.95 -18.21
CA SER A 122 -2.23 18.20 -18.24
C SER A 122 -2.28 17.05 -19.26
N PRO A 123 -1.15 16.66 -19.87
CA PRO A 123 -1.11 15.70 -21.00
C PRO A 123 -1.78 14.35 -20.73
N ASN A 124 -1.73 13.88 -19.49
CA ASN A 124 -2.22 12.58 -19.03
C ASN A 124 -3.45 12.70 -18.12
N TYR A 125 -4.15 13.85 -18.13
CA TYR A 125 -5.39 14.00 -17.36
C TYR A 125 -6.46 12.97 -17.75
N ASP A 126 -6.52 12.59 -19.03
CA ASP A 126 -7.40 11.52 -19.53
C ASP A 126 -7.14 10.18 -18.82
N ILE A 127 -5.88 9.90 -18.48
CA ILE A 127 -5.49 8.69 -17.74
C ILE A 127 -5.84 8.82 -16.25
N LYS A 128 -5.73 10.02 -15.64
CA LYS A 128 -6.24 10.25 -14.28
C LYS A 128 -7.74 9.97 -14.19
N GLN A 129 -8.53 10.40 -15.18
CA GLN A 129 -9.98 10.10 -15.19
C GLN A 129 -10.25 8.58 -15.28
N LEU A 130 -9.47 7.86 -16.09
CA LEU A 130 -9.54 6.39 -16.16
C LEU A 130 -9.09 5.72 -14.84
N ALA A 131 -8.09 6.27 -14.16
CA ALA A 131 -7.63 5.80 -12.86
C ALA A 131 -8.69 6.00 -11.77
N LEU A 132 -9.41 7.13 -11.79
CA LEU A 132 -10.57 7.38 -10.92
C LEU A 132 -11.70 6.40 -11.19
N GLU A 133 -12.05 6.15 -12.45
CA GLU A 133 -13.04 5.13 -12.83
C GLU A 133 -12.64 3.76 -12.29
N CYS A 134 -11.37 3.37 -12.46
CA CYS A 134 -10.83 2.13 -11.93
C CYS A 134 -10.95 2.04 -10.40
N ALA A 135 -10.52 3.07 -9.67
CA ALA A 135 -10.57 3.10 -8.20
C ALA A 135 -11.99 3.03 -7.66
N THR A 136 -12.95 3.71 -8.29
CA THR A 136 -14.36 3.63 -7.87
C THR A 136 -14.99 2.26 -8.12
N LYS A 137 -14.50 1.49 -9.10
CA LYS A 137 -15.02 0.15 -9.43
C LYS A 137 -14.28 -0.98 -8.70
N ARG A 138 -13.00 -0.79 -8.38
CA ARG A 138 -12.06 -1.87 -8.01
C ARG A 138 -11.14 -1.52 -6.84
N MET A 139 -11.37 -0.38 -6.16
CA MET A 139 -10.54 0.23 -5.09
C MET A 139 -9.14 0.67 -5.51
N TYR A 140 -8.43 -0.14 -6.29
CA TYR A 140 -7.18 0.23 -6.94
C TYR A 140 -7.42 1.08 -8.21
N PRO A 141 -6.51 1.99 -8.57
CA PRO A 141 -5.19 2.20 -7.96
C PRO A 141 -5.21 3.02 -6.66
N ASP A 142 -4.25 2.72 -5.78
CA ASP A 142 -3.81 3.67 -4.75
C ASP A 142 -2.97 4.77 -5.42
N VAL A 143 -2.86 5.96 -4.82
CA VAL A 143 -2.14 7.09 -5.44
C VAL A 143 -0.92 7.55 -4.68
N LEU A 144 0.14 7.86 -5.41
CA LEU A 144 1.34 8.53 -4.91
C LEU A 144 1.37 9.98 -5.37
N SER A 145 1.66 10.89 -4.44
CA SER A 145 1.89 12.31 -4.73
C SER A 145 3.38 12.50 -5.01
N TYR A 146 3.75 12.70 -6.28
CA TYR A 146 5.15 12.69 -6.71
C TYR A 146 6.05 13.63 -5.90
N ASP A 147 5.65 14.90 -5.79
CA ASP A 147 6.45 15.93 -5.09
C ASP A 147 6.56 15.63 -3.58
N LYS A 148 5.45 15.22 -2.95
CA LYS A 148 5.45 14.91 -1.51
C LYS A 148 6.26 13.65 -1.19
N ILE A 149 6.30 12.66 -2.07
CA ILE A 149 7.19 11.51 -1.90
C ILE A 149 8.66 11.96 -1.96
N ILE A 150 9.04 12.81 -2.91
CA ILE A 150 10.40 13.36 -2.99
C ILE A 150 10.74 14.14 -1.72
N GLU A 151 9.84 15.00 -1.26
CA GLU A 151 10.02 15.77 -0.03
C GLU A 151 10.30 14.86 1.18
N LEU A 152 9.48 13.82 1.37
CA LEU A 152 9.57 12.94 2.55
C LEU A 152 10.75 11.98 2.52
N THR A 153 11.19 11.59 1.33
CA THR A 153 12.11 10.45 1.19
C THR A 153 13.36 10.77 0.39
N GLY A 154 13.51 11.98 -0.14
CA GLY A 154 14.66 12.45 -0.91
C GLY A 154 14.73 11.99 -2.36
N SER A 155 13.81 11.14 -2.82
CA SER A 155 13.71 10.69 -4.21
C SER A 155 12.31 10.17 -4.53
N PHE A 156 12.00 9.89 -5.81
CA PHE A 156 10.73 9.27 -6.18
C PHE A 156 10.89 7.77 -6.47
N LYS A 157 10.01 6.95 -5.88
CA LYS A 157 9.80 5.53 -6.22
C LYS A 157 8.45 5.04 -5.73
N ALA A 158 7.93 3.99 -6.36
CA ALA A 158 6.84 3.20 -5.78
C ALA A 158 7.32 2.41 -4.54
N PRO A 159 6.45 2.17 -3.54
CA PRO A 159 6.83 1.45 -2.34
C PRO A 159 7.11 -0.03 -2.61
N MET A 160 8.06 -0.60 -1.88
CA MET A 160 8.28 -2.04 -1.81
C MET A 160 7.11 -2.72 -1.09
N GLY A 161 6.49 -3.68 -1.77
CA GLY A 161 5.37 -4.46 -1.24
C GLY A 161 4.16 -3.58 -0.93
N CYS A 162 3.78 -3.52 0.35
CA CYS A 162 2.63 -2.72 0.78
C CYS A 162 2.89 -1.21 0.68
N ARG A 163 3.92 -0.75 1.38
CA ARG A 163 4.15 0.66 1.74
C ARG A 163 5.55 0.95 2.30
N SER A 164 6.55 0.09 2.08
CA SER A 164 7.92 0.36 2.53
C SER A 164 8.60 1.26 1.51
N PHE A 165 9.09 2.43 1.94
CA PHE A 165 9.75 3.38 1.05
C PHE A 165 11.26 3.35 1.28
N LEU A 166 11.99 3.31 0.17
CA LEU A 166 13.41 3.57 0.16
C LEU A 166 13.66 5.08 0.25
N GLN A 167 14.70 5.45 0.99
CA GLN A 167 15.22 6.82 1.03
C GLN A 167 16.14 7.04 -0.17
N GLY A 168 16.24 8.29 -0.62
CA GLY A 168 17.11 8.70 -1.72
C GLY A 168 18.53 8.21 -1.47
N TRP A 169 19.08 7.53 -2.46
CA TRP A 169 20.40 6.92 -2.37
C TRP A 169 21.05 7.00 -3.75
N LYS A 170 22.35 7.28 -3.75
CA LYS A 170 23.16 7.37 -4.94
C LYS A 170 24.28 6.34 -4.88
N ASP A 171 24.62 5.77 -6.02
CA ASP A 171 25.78 4.91 -6.16
C ASP A 171 27.10 5.71 -6.11
N GLU A 172 28.22 5.01 -6.22
CA GLU A 172 29.56 5.61 -6.26
C GLU A 172 29.77 6.62 -7.40
N ASN A 173 28.92 6.60 -8.43
CA ASN A 173 28.97 7.53 -9.57
C ASN A 173 28.03 8.73 -9.38
N GLY A 174 27.34 8.83 -8.23
CA GLY A 174 26.38 9.90 -7.95
C GLY A 174 25.03 9.72 -8.65
N ILE A 175 24.76 8.54 -9.20
CA ILE A 175 23.50 8.22 -9.89
C ILE A 175 22.49 7.72 -8.88
N GLU A 176 21.27 8.27 -8.90
CA GLU A 176 20.19 7.79 -8.05
C GLU A 176 19.78 6.36 -8.42
N VAL A 177 19.74 5.46 -7.43
CA VAL A 177 19.32 4.07 -7.63
C VAL A 177 18.16 3.73 -6.70
N ASN A 178 17.04 3.31 -7.28
CA ASN A 178 15.88 2.78 -6.55
C ASN A 178 15.65 1.30 -6.87
N SER A 179 15.64 0.93 -8.15
CA SER A 179 15.47 -0.45 -8.61
C SER A 179 16.61 -1.35 -8.14
N GLY A 180 16.27 -2.54 -7.66
CA GLY A 180 17.23 -3.53 -7.14
C GLY A 180 17.69 -3.30 -5.70
N ARG A 181 17.23 -2.24 -5.03
CA ARG A 181 17.39 -2.08 -3.58
C ARG A 181 16.31 -2.84 -2.81
N MET A 182 16.48 -2.97 -1.51
CA MET A 182 15.72 -3.90 -0.67
C MET A 182 15.53 -3.40 0.77
N ASN A 183 14.72 -4.14 1.53
CA ASN A 183 14.57 -4.04 2.98
C ASN A 183 14.96 -5.37 3.64
N LEU A 184 15.74 -5.33 4.73
CA LEU A 184 16.26 -6.55 5.39
C LEU A 184 15.35 -7.09 6.49
N GLY A 185 14.27 -6.39 6.83
CA GLY A 185 13.28 -6.87 7.79
C GLY A 185 12.70 -5.79 8.66
N VAL A 186 11.75 -6.22 9.49
CA VAL A 186 10.96 -5.35 10.37
C VAL A 186 10.93 -5.92 11.78
N VAL A 187 11.14 -5.07 12.79
CA VAL A 187 10.83 -5.35 14.20
C VAL A 187 9.86 -4.28 14.66
N THR A 188 8.69 -4.65 15.17
CA THR A 188 7.64 -3.70 15.53
C THR A 188 7.51 -3.55 17.04
N LEU A 189 7.55 -2.31 17.50
CA LEU A 189 7.26 -1.94 18.88
C LEU A 189 5.77 -1.90 19.16
N ASN A 190 5.37 -2.52 20.28
CA ASN A 190 4.02 -2.41 20.84
C ASN A 190 3.96 -1.16 21.72
N LEU A 191 3.66 0.01 21.13
CA LEU A 191 3.58 1.25 21.90
C LEU A 191 2.44 1.25 22.94
N PRO A 192 1.24 0.71 22.65
CA PRO A 192 0.18 0.57 23.67
C PRO A 192 0.64 -0.18 24.91
N ARG A 193 1.44 -1.25 24.76
CA ARG A 193 2.03 -1.98 25.90
C ARG A 193 2.86 -1.06 26.79
N ILE A 194 3.70 -0.21 26.20
CA ILE A 194 4.56 0.71 26.94
C ILE A 194 3.71 1.72 27.72
N ALA A 195 2.66 2.28 27.10
CA ALA A 195 1.73 3.19 27.77
C ALA A 195 0.97 2.51 28.92
N LEU A 196 0.48 1.27 28.73
CA LEU A 196 -0.17 0.51 29.79
C LEU A 196 0.79 0.17 30.96
N GLU A 197 2.06 -0.12 30.67
CA GLU A 197 3.08 -0.38 31.70
C GLU A 197 3.45 0.88 32.51
N SER A 198 3.30 2.07 31.90
CA SER A 198 3.59 3.34 32.57
C SER A 198 2.50 3.77 33.56
N LYS A 199 1.29 3.18 33.48
CA LYS A 199 0.14 3.50 34.36
C LYS A 199 -0.23 4.99 34.39
N GLY A 200 -0.11 5.66 33.24
CA GLY A 200 -0.44 7.09 33.10
C GLY A 200 0.69 8.05 33.48
N ASP A 201 1.85 7.55 33.91
CA ASP A 201 3.06 8.36 34.14
C ASP A 201 3.84 8.50 32.82
N GLN A 202 4.08 9.74 32.37
CA GLN A 202 4.79 10.01 31.12
C GLN A 202 6.31 9.85 31.26
N ASP A 203 6.90 10.17 32.41
CA ASP A 203 8.34 9.99 32.62
C ASP A 203 8.68 8.51 32.60
N LYS A 204 7.83 7.70 33.25
CA LYS A 204 7.93 6.24 33.20
C LYS A 204 7.70 5.67 31.81
N PHE A 205 6.83 6.29 31.00
CA PHE A 205 6.65 5.88 29.61
C PHE A 205 7.96 6.02 28.83
N TRP A 206 8.65 7.16 28.97
CA TRP A 206 9.91 7.41 28.27
C TRP A 206 11.03 6.47 28.74
N GLU A 207 11.12 6.18 30.05
CA GLU A 207 12.07 5.19 30.59
C GLU A 207 11.87 3.80 29.93
N ILE A 208 10.63 3.29 29.93
CA ILE A 208 10.32 1.98 29.33
C ILE A 208 10.50 2.03 27.81
N PHE A 209 10.14 3.14 27.17
CA PHE A 209 10.31 3.33 25.73
C PHE A 209 11.78 3.22 25.32
N GLU A 210 12.68 3.89 26.04
CA GLU A 210 14.13 3.82 25.79
C GLU A 210 14.67 2.40 25.96
N GLU A 211 14.28 1.69 27.03
CA GLU A 211 14.65 0.28 27.23
C GLU A 211 14.19 -0.59 26.04
N ARG A 212 12.92 -0.45 25.62
CA ARG A 212 12.35 -1.23 24.51
C ARG A 212 12.97 -0.86 23.16
N MET A 213 13.35 0.39 22.95
CA MET A 213 14.08 0.84 21.78
C MET A 213 15.46 0.16 21.68
N GLY A 214 16.16 0.00 22.82
CA GLY A 214 17.41 -0.78 22.89
C GLY A 214 17.21 -2.24 22.46
N ILE A 215 16.18 -2.90 22.98
CA ILE A 215 15.87 -4.29 22.59
C ILE A 215 15.50 -4.38 21.10
N ALA A 216 14.77 -3.40 20.57
CA ALA A 216 14.42 -3.36 19.15
C ALA A 216 15.66 -3.16 18.26
N LYS A 217 16.63 -2.34 18.69
CA LYS A 217 17.94 -2.20 18.04
C LYS A 217 18.64 -3.54 17.95
N ASP A 218 18.81 -4.24 19.07
CA ASP A 218 19.49 -5.53 19.14
C ASP A 218 18.83 -6.56 18.21
N ALA A 219 17.50 -6.62 18.21
CA ALA A 219 16.74 -7.52 17.34
C ALA A 219 16.92 -7.19 15.85
N LEU A 220 16.98 -5.91 15.48
CA LEU A 220 17.21 -5.49 14.09
C LEU A 220 18.65 -5.80 13.65
N VAL A 221 19.65 -5.47 14.47
CA VAL A 221 21.06 -5.74 14.19
C VAL A 221 21.30 -7.24 14.05
N TYR A 222 20.73 -8.05 14.96
CA TYR A 222 20.78 -9.51 14.87
C TYR A 222 20.27 -10.03 13.53
N ARG A 223 19.16 -9.47 13.03
CA ARG A 223 18.60 -9.86 11.73
C ARG A 223 19.50 -9.48 10.58
N VAL A 224 20.10 -8.29 10.62
CA VAL A 224 21.08 -7.85 9.60
C VAL A 224 22.26 -8.82 9.58
N GLU A 225 22.85 -9.12 10.73
CA GLU A 225 23.95 -10.09 10.84
C GLU A 225 23.56 -11.47 10.29
N ARG A 226 22.35 -11.94 10.61
CA ARG A 226 21.86 -13.21 10.08
C ARG A 226 21.68 -13.21 8.56
N VAL A 227 21.18 -12.12 7.98
CA VAL A 227 20.95 -12.04 6.52
C VAL A 227 22.28 -12.03 5.76
N LYS A 228 23.35 -11.49 6.35
CA LYS A 228 24.71 -11.46 5.77
C LYS A 228 25.36 -12.84 5.66
N GLU A 229 24.89 -13.82 6.43
CA GLU A 229 25.37 -15.21 6.34
C GLU A 229 24.91 -15.92 5.06
N ALA A 230 23.94 -15.37 4.31
CA ALA A 230 23.51 -15.95 3.06
C ALA A 230 24.61 -15.91 1.99
N THR A 231 24.62 -16.92 1.13
CA THR A 231 25.48 -16.99 -0.06
C THR A 231 24.66 -16.69 -1.33
N PRO A 232 25.31 -16.24 -2.42
CA PRO A 232 24.63 -15.99 -3.69
C PRO A 232 23.81 -17.18 -4.21
N ALA A 233 24.25 -18.41 -3.92
CA ALA A 233 23.56 -19.65 -4.28
C ALA A 233 22.22 -19.86 -3.55
N ASN A 234 21.99 -19.21 -2.40
CA ASN A 234 20.72 -19.35 -1.67
C ASN A 234 19.54 -18.69 -2.40
N ALA A 235 19.78 -17.65 -3.20
CA ALA A 235 18.76 -17.01 -4.03
C ALA A 235 19.37 -16.42 -5.32
N PRO A 236 19.71 -17.27 -6.31
CA PRO A 236 20.45 -16.85 -7.50
C PRO A 236 19.77 -15.72 -8.28
N ILE A 237 18.44 -15.73 -8.38
CA ILE A 237 17.69 -14.66 -9.06
C ILE A 237 17.93 -13.28 -8.43
N LEU A 238 18.04 -13.24 -7.10
CA LEU A 238 18.28 -12.03 -6.33
C LEU A 238 19.74 -11.58 -6.44
N TYR A 239 20.67 -12.50 -6.18
CA TYR A 239 22.07 -12.18 -5.99
C TYR A 239 22.92 -12.24 -7.27
N GLN A 240 22.58 -13.13 -8.21
CA GLN A 240 23.44 -13.44 -9.38
C GLN A 240 22.84 -12.97 -10.71
N TYR A 241 21.51 -12.91 -10.82
CA TYR A 241 20.82 -12.63 -12.08
C TYR A 241 20.13 -11.26 -12.12
N GLY A 242 20.53 -10.34 -11.25
CA GLY A 242 20.29 -8.91 -11.40
C GLY A 242 19.00 -8.37 -10.80
N ALA A 243 18.19 -9.17 -10.09
CA ALA A 243 17.00 -8.63 -9.42
C ALA A 243 17.35 -7.63 -8.32
N PHE A 244 18.53 -7.72 -7.71
CA PHE A 244 19.09 -6.70 -6.82
C PHE A 244 19.98 -5.66 -7.51
N GLY A 245 19.90 -5.51 -8.83
CA GLY A 245 20.57 -4.45 -9.60
C GLY A 245 22.07 -4.67 -9.83
N GLN A 246 22.68 -5.65 -9.16
CA GLN A 246 24.06 -6.07 -9.38
C GLN A 246 24.12 -7.60 -9.50
N ARG A 247 25.23 -8.12 -10.02
CA ARG A 247 25.45 -9.56 -10.22
C ARG A 247 26.67 -10.00 -9.44
N LEU A 248 26.44 -10.71 -8.36
CA LEU A 248 27.50 -11.30 -7.55
C LEU A 248 28.03 -12.59 -8.19
N GLY A 249 29.34 -12.78 -8.07
CA GLY A 249 30.00 -14.07 -8.27
C GLY A 249 29.51 -15.10 -7.26
N LYS A 250 29.76 -16.38 -7.54
CA LYS A 250 29.26 -17.51 -6.73
C LYS A 250 29.71 -17.47 -5.26
N PHE A 251 30.88 -16.88 -4.98
CA PHE A 251 31.52 -16.88 -3.68
C PHE A 251 31.60 -15.48 -3.05
N ASP A 252 30.99 -14.49 -3.68
CA ASP A 252 30.98 -13.12 -3.17
C ASP A 252 30.08 -13.01 -1.93
N SER A 253 30.42 -12.06 -1.05
CA SER A 253 29.56 -11.73 0.08
C SER A 253 28.30 -10.99 -0.40
N VAL A 254 27.13 -11.44 0.02
CA VAL A 254 25.84 -10.78 -0.27
C VAL A 254 25.74 -9.39 0.36
N ASP A 255 26.52 -9.14 1.42
CA ASP A 255 26.57 -7.89 2.18
C ASP A 255 26.98 -6.67 1.33
N GLN A 256 27.70 -6.93 0.24
CA GLN A 256 28.05 -5.91 -0.77
C GLN A 256 26.81 -5.24 -1.40
N LEU A 257 25.66 -5.92 -1.40
CA LEU A 257 24.39 -5.39 -1.91
C LEU A 257 23.62 -4.57 -0.88
N PHE A 258 24.04 -4.61 0.39
CA PHE A 258 23.25 -4.10 1.52
C PHE A 258 23.88 -2.87 2.18
N LYS A 259 25.21 -2.85 2.33
CA LYS A 259 25.99 -1.80 2.99
C LYS A 259 25.89 -0.44 2.31
N HIS A 260 26.54 0.56 2.91
CA HIS A 260 26.54 1.94 2.43
C HIS A 260 25.14 2.53 2.37
N ARG A 261 24.28 2.14 3.31
CA ARG A 261 22.85 2.52 3.37
C ARG A 261 22.03 2.12 2.14
N ARG A 262 22.53 1.18 1.35
CA ARG A 262 21.81 0.70 0.16
C ARG A 262 20.56 -0.07 0.56
N ALA A 263 20.65 -0.97 1.53
CA ALA A 263 19.49 -1.65 2.09
C ALA A 263 18.87 -0.85 3.25
N THR A 264 17.54 -0.92 3.33
CA THR A 264 16.79 -0.37 4.46
C THR A 264 16.52 -1.42 5.53
N VAL A 265 16.34 -0.97 6.77
CA VAL A 265 15.99 -1.80 7.93
C VAL A 265 14.86 -1.09 8.68
N SER A 266 13.77 -1.80 9.00
CA SER A 266 12.53 -1.15 9.44
C SER A 266 12.31 -1.28 10.95
N LEU A 267 12.30 -0.16 11.65
CA LEU A 267 11.78 -0.07 13.01
C LEU A 267 10.27 0.21 12.94
N GLY A 268 9.48 -0.84 13.15
CA GLY A 268 8.04 -0.80 13.12
C GLY A 268 7.40 -0.19 14.36
N TYR A 269 6.21 0.38 14.22
CA TYR A 269 5.32 0.68 15.35
C TYR A 269 3.84 0.52 14.99
N ILE A 270 3.00 0.49 16.03
CA ILE A 270 1.53 0.47 15.98
C ILE A 270 0.96 1.18 17.21
N GLY A 271 -0.26 1.72 17.09
CA GLY A 271 -1.12 2.05 18.23
C GLY A 271 -0.89 3.41 18.88
N LEU A 272 -0.61 4.46 18.09
CA LEU A 272 -0.49 5.81 18.65
C LEU A 272 -1.81 6.34 19.22
N PHE A 273 -2.95 5.90 18.69
CA PHE A 273 -4.26 6.22 19.23
C PHE A 273 -4.39 5.75 20.69
N GLU A 274 -4.08 4.48 20.95
CA GLU A 274 -4.20 3.90 22.29
C GLU A 274 -3.19 4.49 23.26
N VAL A 275 -1.97 4.80 22.78
CA VAL A 275 -0.96 5.49 23.60
C VAL A 275 -1.48 6.82 24.10
N ALA A 276 -2.01 7.67 23.20
CA ALA A 276 -2.57 8.94 23.61
C ALA A 276 -3.83 8.77 24.46
N ALA A 277 -4.66 7.76 24.19
CA ALA A 277 -5.84 7.47 24.99
C ALA A 277 -5.50 7.15 26.47
N VAL A 278 -4.37 6.49 26.75
CA VAL A 278 -3.91 6.24 28.14
C VAL A 278 -3.68 7.55 28.92
N PHE A 279 -3.10 8.57 28.28
CA PHE A 279 -2.69 9.79 28.97
C PHE A 279 -3.72 10.93 28.90
N TYR A 280 -4.50 10.98 27.81
CA TYR A 280 -5.35 12.13 27.47
C TYR A 280 -6.82 11.77 27.24
N GLY A 281 -7.19 10.49 27.35
CA GLY A 281 -8.55 9.99 27.06
C GLY A 281 -8.78 9.72 25.57
N SER A 282 -9.88 9.03 25.24
CA SER A 282 -10.13 8.53 23.88
C SER A 282 -10.47 9.61 22.86
N ASP A 283 -10.84 10.82 23.27
CA ASP A 283 -11.16 11.98 22.40
C ASP A 283 -10.02 13.00 22.28
N TRP A 284 -8.79 12.50 22.18
CA TRP A 284 -7.58 13.33 22.22
C TRP A 284 -7.22 13.99 20.88
N GLU A 285 -7.84 13.67 19.75
CA GLU A 285 -7.34 14.09 18.43
C GLU A 285 -7.42 15.61 18.20
N THR A 286 -8.25 16.32 18.97
CA THR A 286 -8.29 17.79 19.01
C THR A 286 -7.41 18.40 20.11
N ASN A 287 -6.80 17.58 20.96
CA ASN A 287 -5.87 17.99 22.01
C ASN A 287 -4.45 18.14 21.42
N LEU A 288 -3.95 19.38 21.41
CA LEU A 288 -2.63 19.71 20.86
C LEU A 288 -1.47 19.11 21.67
N GLU A 289 -1.62 18.94 22.98
CA GLU A 289 -0.60 18.30 23.83
C GLU A 289 -0.48 16.81 23.50
N ALA A 290 -1.61 16.12 23.38
CA ALA A 290 -1.66 14.71 22.96
C ALA A 290 -1.09 14.52 21.54
N LYS A 291 -1.43 15.42 20.62
CA LYS A 291 -0.85 15.44 19.28
C LYS A 291 0.67 15.62 19.32
N THR A 292 1.16 16.57 20.11
CA THR A 292 2.60 16.81 20.28
C THR A 292 3.30 15.60 20.89
N PHE A 293 2.72 14.98 21.91
CA PHE A 293 3.25 13.78 22.54
C PHE A 293 3.41 12.62 21.54
N THR A 294 2.37 12.32 20.75
CA THR A 294 2.46 11.26 19.73
C THR A 294 3.46 11.56 18.61
N LEU A 295 3.61 12.82 18.21
CA LEU A 295 4.65 13.23 17.26
C LEU A 295 6.06 13.10 17.85
N ASN A 296 6.24 13.41 19.13
CA ASN A 296 7.54 13.27 19.81
C ASN A 296 7.99 11.82 19.89
N ILE A 297 7.07 10.86 20.04
CA ILE A 297 7.40 9.42 19.97
C ILE A 297 7.99 9.08 18.60
N VAL A 298 7.35 9.51 17.51
CA VAL A 298 7.85 9.24 16.14
C VAL A 298 9.21 9.90 15.90
N LYS A 299 9.41 11.13 16.39
CA LYS A 299 10.70 11.84 16.31
C LYS A 299 11.80 11.12 17.09
N ALA A 300 11.51 10.64 18.30
CA ALA A 300 12.47 9.87 19.09
C ALA A 300 12.89 8.58 18.37
N MET A 301 11.92 7.85 17.78
CA MET A 301 12.22 6.68 16.95
C MET A 301 13.06 7.02 15.72
N LYS A 302 12.79 8.16 15.07
CA LYS A 302 13.52 8.64 13.90
C LYS A 302 14.97 8.98 14.25
N ASN A 303 15.21 9.72 15.33
CA ASN A 303 16.54 10.07 15.81
C ASN A 303 17.36 8.81 16.14
N ALA A 304 16.75 7.83 16.80
CA ALA A 304 17.39 6.55 17.08
C ALA A 304 17.77 5.79 15.78
N CYS A 305 16.86 5.73 14.80
CA CYS A 305 17.16 5.13 13.51
C CYS A 305 18.31 5.83 12.77
N GLU A 306 18.40 7.16 12.84
CA GLU A 306 19.52 7.90 12.25
C GLU A 306 20.83 7.54 12.91
N SER A 307 20.88 7.54 14.25
CA SER A 307 22.06 7.13 15.01
C SER A 307 22.48 5.68 14.69
N TRP A 308 21.53 4.74 14.60
CA TRP A 308 21.86 3.35 14.22
C TRP A 308 22.34 3.25 12.77
N SER A 309 21.86 4.13 11.89
CA SER A 309 22.33 4.18 10.50
C SER A 309 23.75 4.70 10.39
N ASP A 310 24.15 5.62 11.27
CA ASP A 310 25.55 6.09 11.38
C ASP A 310 26.44 4.97 11.95
N GLU A 311 25.94 4.21 12.92
CA GLU A 311 26.70 3.15 13.61
C GLU A 311 26.95 1.90 12.76
N TYR A 312 25.94 1.43 12.01
CA TYR A 312 26.03 0.14 11.31
C TYR A 312 26.11 0.23 9.78
N ASP A 313 26.01 1.43 9.19
CA ASP A 313 26.07 1.64 7.73
C ASP A 313 24.94 0.95 6.93
N TYR A 314 23.78 0.75 7.56
CA TYR A 314 22.52 0.38 6.91
C TYR A 314 21.48 1.48 7.13
N HIS A 315 20.48 1.59 6.27
CA HIS A 315 19.48 2.64 6.41
C HIS A 315 18.33 2.22 7.33
N PHE A 316 18.45 2.45 8.63
CA PHE A 316 17.34 2.25 9.56
C PHE A 316 16.30 3.33 9.36
N SER A 317 15.02 2.95 9.37
CA SER A 317 13.92 3.90 9.19
C SER A 317 12.66 3.47 9.93
N VAL A 318 11.89 4.47 10.36
CA VAL A 318 10.63 4.26 11.06
C VAL A 318 9.56 3.80 10.09
N TYR A 319 8.94 2.66 10.39
CA TYR A 319 8.00 1.97 9.53
C TYR A 319 6.63 1.86 10.18
N SER A 320 5.64 2.51 9.58
CA SER A 320 4.25 2.36 9.99
C SER A 320 3.80 0.95 9.60
N THR A 321 3.76 0.01 10.54
CA THR A 321 3.63 -1.43 10.24
C THR A 321 2.21 -1.75 9.75
N PRO A 322 1.97 -2.41 8.58
CA PRO A 322 0.62 -2.73 8.06
C PRO A 322 -0.29 -3.46 9.03
N SER A 323 0.31 -4.24 9.93
CA SER A 323 -0.32 -4.81 11.12
C SER A 323 -1.57 -5.62 10.85
N GLU A 324 -1.62 -6.39 9.75
CA GLU A 324 -2.78 -7.21 9.40
C GLU A 324 -3.16 -8.18 10.52
N SER A 325 -2.22 -9.03 10.93
CA SER A 325 -2.36 -9.96 12.05
C SER A 325 -1.85 -9.37 13.38
N LEU A 326 -0.92 -8.43 13.31
CA LEU A 326 -0.26 -7.88 14.50
C LEU A 326 -1.21 -7.05 15.37
N THR A 327 -2.19 -6.36 14.75
CA THR A 327 -3.22 -5.59 15.45
C THR A 327 -3.99 -6.46 16.47
N ASP A 328 -4.33 -7.69 16.09
CA ASP A 328 -5.00 -8.68 16.94
C ASP A 328 -4.03 -9.27 17.97
N ARG A 329 -2.84 -9.70 17.51
CA ARG A 329 -1.86 -10.38 18.37
C ARG A 329 -1.44 -9.52 19.57
N PHE A 330 -1.09 -8.26 19.33
CA PHE A 330 -0.67 -7.37 20.42
C PHE A 330 -1.81 -7.05 21.36
N CYS A 331 -3.00 -6.71 20.83
CA CYS A 331 -4.17 -6.47 21.67
C CYS A 331 -4.47 -7.67 22.56
N ARG A 332 -4.48 -8.90 22.01
CA ARG A 332 -4.75 -10.11 22.79
C ARG A 332 -3.72 -10.36 23.90
N LEU A 333 -2.42 -10.26 23.59
CA LEU A 333 -1.35 -10.43 24.59
C LEU A 333 -1.40 -9.34 25.67
N ASP A 334 -1.93 -8.17 25.33
CA ASP A 334 -2.08 -7.08 26.27
C ASP A 334 -3.34 -7.26 27.13
N THR A 335 -4.45 -7.74 26.57
CA THR A 335 -5.64 -8.18 27.31
C THR A 335 -5.29 -9.28 28.31
N GLU A 336 -4.46 -10.25 27.93
CA GLU A 336 -4.04 -11.34 28.84
C GLU A 336 -3.29 -10.84 30.07
N LYS A 337 -2.52 -9.74 29.94
CA LYS A 337 -1.70 -9.19 31.04
C LYS A 337 -2.37 -8.06 31.82
N PHE A 338 -3.21 -7.24 31.18
CA PHE A 338 -3.82 -6.05 31.78
C PHE A 338 -5.34 -6.11 31.90
N GLY A 339 -5.97 -7.15 31.35
CA GLY A 339 -7.42 -7.24 31.27
C GLY A 339 -8.01 -6.36 30.17
N VAL A 340 -9.32 -6.18 30.25
CA VAL A 340 -10.09 -5.34 29.32
C VAL A 340 -9.98 -3.89 29.78
N VAL A 341 -9.39 -3.04 28.93
CA VAL A 341 -9.19 -1.61 29.18
C VAL A 341 -9.97 -0.83 28.13
N THR A 342 -10.85 0.06 28.59
CA THR A 342 -11.75 0.86 27.76
C THR A 342 -11.00 1.63 26.68
N ASP A 343 -11.54 1.58 25.46
CA ASP A 343 -10.99 2.19 24.23
C ASP A 343 -9.57 1.76 23.83
N ILE A 344 -8.99 0.77 24.52
CA ILE A 344 -7.64 0.27 24.27
C ILE A 344 -7.70 -1.20 23.88
N THR A 345 -8.02 -2.10 24.81
CA THR A 345 -8.06 -3.54 24.55
C THR A 345 -9.48 -4.10 24.39
N ASP A 346 -10.49 -3.36 24.83
CA ASP A 346 -11.92 -3.74 24.74
C ASP A 346 -12.46 -3.83 23.30
N LYS A 347 -11.90 -3.03 22.40
CA LYS A 347 -12.17 -3.09 20.96
C LYS A 347 -11.52 -4.29 20.28
N GLU A 348 -10.63 -5.00 20.96
CA GLU A 348 -9.96 -6.25 20.54
C GLU A 348 -9.05 -6.10 19.30
N TYR A 349 -8.58 -4.87 19.03
CA TYR A 349 -7.58 -4.57 18.01
C TYR A 349 -6.84 -3.27 18.35
N TYR A 350 -5.62 -3.09 17.85
CA TYR A 350 -4.92 -1.81 17.91
C TYR A 350 -4.96 -1.04 16.59
N THR A 351 -5.14 0.27 16.69
CA THR A 351 -5.22 1.17 15.55
C THR A 351 -3.88 1.21 14.81
N ASN A 352 -3.94 1.14 13.49
CA ASN A 352 -2.76 0.96 12.67
C ASN A 352 -1.84 2.20 12.74
N SER A 353 -0.64 2.05 13.29
CA SER A 353 0.40 3.10 13.32
C SER A 353 -0.11 4.44 13.86
N PHE A 354 -0.18 5.46 12.98
CA PHE A 354 -0.62 6.81 13.25
C PHE A 354 -2.05 7.13 12.80
N HIS A 355 -2.79 6.13 12.32
CA HIS A 355 -4.11 6.35 11.76
C HIS A 355 -5.09 6.87 12.81
N TYR A 356 -5.99 7.74 12.36
CA TYR A 356 -7.16 8.15 13.13
C TYR A 356 -8.00 6.91 13.52
N ASP A 357 -8.64 6.92 14.69
CA ASP A 357 -9.50 5.79 15.09
C ASP A 357 -10.65 5.63 14.10
N VAL A 358 -10.81 4.40 13.60
CA VAL A 358 -11.77 4.01 12.57
C VAL A 358 -13.22 4.14 12.99
N ARG A 359 -13.47 4.20 14.31
CA ARG A 359 -14.80 4.39 14.91
C ARG A 359 -15.26 5.85 14.82
N LYS A 360 -14.35 6.77 14.52
CA LYS A 360 -14.64 8.21 14.44
C LYS A 360 -14.97 8.61 13.00
N ASN A 361 -15.64 9.75 12.86
CA ASN A 361 -16.14 10.24 11.57
C ASN A 361 -15.56 11.60 11.16
N PRO A 362 -14.22 11.74 11.01
CA PRO A 362 -13.65 12.92 10.37
C PRO A 362 -14.00 12.91 8.88
N THR A 363 -14.10 14.08 8.25
CA THR A 363 -14.10 14.16 6.79
C THR A 363 -12.77 13.66 6.23
N PRO A 364 -12.69 13.26 4.93
CA PRO A 364 -11.42 12.87 4.32
C PRO A 364 -10.36 13.97 4.47
N PHE A 365 -10.76 15.24 4.35
CA PHE A 365 -9.87 16.39 4.45
C PHE A 365 -9.28 16.55 5.86
N GLU A 366 -10.12 16.49 6.90
CA GLU A 366 -9.68 16.59 8.30
C GLU A 366 -8.76 15.42 8.67
N LYS A 367 -9.10 14.20 8.23
CA LYS A 367 -8.29 13.02 8.51
C LYS A 367 -6.91 13.12 7.88
N LEU A 368 -6.82 13.53 6.61
CA LEU A 368 -5.54 13.70 5.93
C LEU A 368 -4.71 14.85 6.53
N GLU A 369 -5.38 15.95 6.91
CA GLU A 369 -4.73 17.08 7.57
C GLU A 369 -4.17 16.70 8.94
N PHE A 370 -4.88 15.86 9.69
CA PHE A 370 -4.37 15.31 10.95
C PHE A 370 -3.18 14.37 10.73
N GLU A 371 -3.28 13.45 9.77
CA GLU A 371 -2.32 12.36 9.61
C GLU A 371 -1.01 12.78 8.92
N LYS A 372 -1.00 13.84 8.10
CA LYS A 372 0.17 14.25 7.30
C LYS A 372 1.44 14.50 8.12
N ALA A 373 1.28 14.94 9.37
CA ALA A 373 2.37 15.31 10.25
C ALA A 373 3.25 14.10 10.67
N TYR A 374 2.74 12.86 10.63
CA TYR A 374 3.49 11.69 11.13
C TYR A 374 4.59 11.20 10.17
N PRO A 375 4.35 11.08 8.85
CA PRO A 375 5.44 10.91 7.89
C PRO A 375 6.48 12.04 8.00
N GLU A 376 6.05 13.30 8.09
CA GLU A 376 6.93 14.48 8.24
C GLU A 376 7.77 14.43 9.52
N ALA A 377 7.20 13.94 10.62
CA ALA A 377 7.90 13.76 11.89
C ALA A 377 8.97 12.66 11.85
N GLY A 378 8.94 11.76 10.87
CA GLY A 378 9.99 10.76 10.68
C GLY A 378 9.54 9.37 10.28
N ALA A 379 8.23 9.09 10.13
CA ALA A 379 7.70 7.79 9.70
C ALA A 379 7.92 7.49 8.19
N THR A 380 9.07 7.88 7.63
CA THR A 380 9.37 7.91 6.20
C THR A 380 9.80 6.55 5.63
N GLY A 381 10.11 5.56 6.48
CA GLY A 381 10.43 4.18 6.05
C GLY A 381 9.22 3.40 5.57
N GLY A 382 8.02 3.85 5.94
CA GLY A 382 6.78 3.40 5.31
C GLY A 382 5.55 3.98 5.96
N PHE A 383 4.61 4.40 5.12
CA PHE A 383 3.39 5.10 5.52
C PHE A 383 2.34 4.96 4.41
N ILE A 384 1.07 5.10 4.76
CA ILE A 384 -0.05 5.23 3.81
C ILE A 384 -1.21 5.85 4.56
N HIS A 385 -2.10 6.55 3.85
CA HIS A 385 -3.31 7.13 4.39
C HIS A 385 -4.52 6.45 3.75
N TYR A 386 -5.62 6.33 4.49
CA TYR A 386 -6.87 5.81 3.97
C TYR A 386 -8.02 6.71 4.33
N CYS A 387 -8.99 6.78 3.42
CA CYS A 387 -10.30 7.33 3.71
C CYS A 387 -11.37 6.30 3.34
N GLU A 388 -12.41 6.24 4.15
CA GLU A 388 -13.56 5.37 3.97
C GLU A 388 -14.67 6.15 3.27
N TYR A 389 -15.10 5.65 2.12
CA TYR A 389 -16.07 6.32 1.26
C TYR A 389 -17.35 5.49 1.14
N PRO A 390 -18.49 6.12 0.84
CA PRO A 390 -19.65 5.43 0.30
C PRO A 390 -19.35 4.87 -1.11
N VAL A 391 -20.37 4.36 -1.80
CA VAL A 391 -20.30 4.00 -3.22
C VAL A 391 -19.96 5.24 -4.05
N LEU A 392 -18.80 5.24 -4.72
CA LEU A 392 -18.27 6.40 -5.43
C LEU A 392 -18.51 6.39 -6.95
N GLN A 393 -19.04 5.29 -7.52
CA GLN A 393 -19.18 5.15 -8.98
C GLN A 393 -20.12 6.21 -9.59
N GLN A 394 -21.08 6.73 -8.83
CA GLN A 394 -21.98 7.80 -9.26
C GLN A 394 -21.39 9.21 -9.03
N ASN A 395 -20.32 9.33 -8.24
CA ASN A 395 -19.66 10.59 -7.93
C ASN A 395 -18.12 10.46 -7.93
N PRO A 396 -17.50 10.14 -9.08
CA PRO A 396 -16.04 10.05 -9.17
C PRO A 396 -15.35 11.40 -8.92
N LYS A 397 -16.04 12.53 -9.11
CA LYS A 397 -15.52 13.88 -8.83
C LYS A 397 -15.25 14.13 -7.35
N ALA A 398 -16.02 13.52 -6.45
CA ALA A 398 -15.72 13.56 -5.02
C ALA A 398 -14.37 12.89 -4.70
N LEU A 399 -14.09 11.74 -5.32
CA LEU A 399 -12.80 11.06 -5.15
C LEU A 399 -11.66 11.89 -5.73
N GLU A 400 -11.87 12.48 -6.90
CA GLU A 400 -10.90 13.39 -7.53
C GLU A 400 -10.54 14.55 -6.62
N ALA A 401 -11.53 15.20 -5.99
CA ALA A 401 -11.28 16.31 -5.07
C ALA A 401 -10.41 15.90 -3.88
N VAL A 402 -10.56 14.68 -3.35
CA VAL A 402 -9.70 14.18 -2.27
C VAL A 402 -8.30 13.84 -2.79
N TRP A 403 -8.17 13.25 -3.98
CA TRP A 403 -6.86 13.02 -4.61
C TRP A 403 -6.09 14.33 -4.83
N ASP A 404 -6.78 15.36 -5.32
CA ASP A 404 -6.20 16.68 -5.56
C ASP A 404 -5.80 17.36 -4.24
N PHE A 405 -6.65 17.28 -3.21
CA PHE A 405 -6.30 17.79 -1.89
C PHE A 405 -5.10 17.06 -1.31
N ALA A 406 -5.07 15.73 -1.41
CA ALA A 406 -4.01 14.88 -0.87
C ALA A 406 -2.63 15.17 -1.48
N TYR A 407 -2.57 15.63 -2.74
CA TYR A 407 -1.32 15.84 -3.47
C TYR A 407 -0.27 16.64 -2.67
N ASP A 408 -0.69 17.78 -2.10
CA ASP A 408 0.20 18.68 -1.34
C ASP A 408 0.29 18.33 0.16
N ARG A 409 -0.48 17.35 0.67
CA ARG A 409 -0.47 16.98 2.10
C ARG A 409 0.20 15.64 2.38
N VAL A 410 -0.12 14.60 1.62
CA VAL A 410 0.31 13.24 1.92
C VAL A 410 0.95 12.56 0.72
N GLY A 411 1.97 11.73 0.96
CA GLY A 411 2.71 11.07 -0.12
C GLY A 411 2.03 9.83 -0.70
N TYR A 412 1.24 9.09 0.09
CA TYR A 412 0.61 7.83 -0.34
C TYR A 412 -0.79 7.70 0.25
N LEU A 413 -1.79 7.56 -0.62
CA LEU A 413 -3.21 7.51 -0.28
C LEU A 413 -3.86 6.28 -0.95
N GLY A 414 -4.61 5.50 -0.18
CA GLY A 414 -5.51 4.48 -0.72
C GLY A 414 -6.98 4.83 -0.52
N THR A 415 -7.81 4.24 -1.37
CA THR A 415 -9.26 4.44 -1.37
C THR A 415 -9.96 3.20 -0.84
N ASN A 416 -10.87 3.37 0.12
CA ASN A 416 -11.76 2.32 0.59
C ASN A 416 -13.20 2.66 0.23
N THR A 417 -13.80 1.89 -0.67
CA THR A 417 -15.19 2.05 -1.09
C THR A 417 -15.86 0.67 -1.17
N PRO A 418 -17.17 0.56 -0.91
CA PRO A 418 -17.89 -0.70 -1.05
C PRO A 418 -17.95 -1.16 -2.51
N ILE A 419 -17.46 -2.36 -2.77
CA ILE A 419 -17.44 -2.98 -4.10
C ILE A 419 -17.85 -4.46 -4.05
N ASP A 420 -18.50 -4.90 -2.98
CA ASP A 420 -18.88 -6.29 -2.82
C ASP A 420 -20.03 -6.65 -3.78
N LYS A 421 -20.08 -7.92 -4.20
CA LYS A 421 -21.08 -8.44 -5.12
C LYS A 421 -21.69 -9.75 -4.65
N CYS A 422 -23.01 -9.88 -4.82
CA CYS A 422 -23.72 -11.14 -4.65
C CYS A 422 -24.16 -11.67 -6.02
N TYR A 423 -23.67 -12.83 -6.44
CA TYR A 423 -24.02 -13.41 -7.74
C TYR A 423 -25.35 -14.17 -7.74
N LYS A 424 -26.02 -14.31 -6.58
CA LYS A 424 -27.35 -14.92 -6.49
C LYS A 424 -28.47 -13.92 -6.76
N CYS A 425 -28.37 -12.74 -6.16
CA CYS A 425 -29.41 -11.70 -6.26
C CYS A 425 -28.93 -10.44 -7.00
N ASP A 426 -27.73 -10.46 -7.58
CA ASP A 426 -27.11 -9.33 -8.28
C ASP A 426 -26.78 -8.09 -7.42
N PHE A 427 -26.94 -8.15 -6.09
CA PHE A 427 -26.60 -7.02 -5.19
C PHE A 427 -25.16 -6.54 -5.40
N GLU A 428 -24.96 -5.21 -5.47
CA GLU A 428 -23.66 -4.56 -5.46
C GLU A 428 -23.63 -3.46 -4.39
N GLY A 429 -22.67 -3.50 -3.47
CA GLY A 429 -22.59 -2.53 -2.36
C GLY A 429 -21.73 -3.00 -1.20
N ASP A 430 -22.02 -2.52 0.00
CA ASP A 430 -21.37 -2.94 1.25
C ASP A 430 -22.13 -4.12 1.85
N PHE A 431 -21.45 -5.24 2.06
CA PHE A 431 -22.04 -6.36 2.77
C PHE A 431 -22.10 -6.09 4.28
N THR A 432 -23.13 -6.62 4.93
CA THR A 432 -23.30 -6.52 6.38
C THR A 432 -22.25 -7.40 7.08
N PRO A 433 -21.45 -6.85 8.00
CA PRO A 433 -20.56 -7.66 8.83
C PRO A 433 -21.33 -8.65 9.70
N THR A 434 -20.78 -9.84 9.86
CA THR A 434 -21.25 -10.90 10.77
C THR A 434 -20.17 -11.18 11.81
N GLU A 435 -20.39 -12.12 12.73
CA GLU A 435 -19.35 -12.50 13.71
C GLU A 435 -18.05 -13.02 13.05
N ARG A 436 -18.15 -13.69 11.90
CA ARG A 436 -17.02 -14.42 11.28
C ARG A 436 -16.81 -14.14 9.78
N GLY A 437 -17.38 -13.06 9.27
CA GLY A 437 -17.32 -12.73 7.84
C GLY A 437 -18.37 -11.69 7.47
N PHE A 438 -18.91 -11.76 6.26
CA PHE A 438 -19.88 -10.80 5.75
C PHE A 438 -21.13 -11.52 5.21
N MET A 439 -22.24 -10.82 5.04
CA MET A 439 -23.43 -11.37 4.39
C MET A 439 -24.05 -10.36 3.44
N CYS A 440 -24.61 -10.86 2.33
CA CYS A 440 -25.38 -10.01 1.43
C CYS A 440 -26.60 -9.44 2.18
N PRO A 441 -26.78 -8.11 2.24
CA PRO A 441 -27.86 -7.50 3.01
C PRO A 441 -29.24 -7.75 2.39
N ASN A 442 -29.30 -8.07 1.09
CA ASN A 442 -30.57 -8.35 0.40
C ASN A 442 -31.06 -9.79 0.62
N CYS A 443 -30.21 -10.80 0.40
CA CYS A 443 -30.64 -12.21 0.42
C CYS A 443 -29.95 -13.09 1.49
N GLY A 444 -29.10 -12.51 2.34
CA GLY A 444 -28.37 -13.25 3.38
C GLY A 444 -27.28 -14.19 2.87
N ASN A 445 -26.92 -14.15 1.58
CA ASN A 445 -25.92 -15.05 1.02
C ASN A 445 -24.53 -14.84 1.63
N THR A 446 -23.92 -15.93 2.09
CA THR A 446 -22.56 -15.97 2.67
C THR A 446 -21.63 -16.94 1.95
N ASP A 447 -22.13 -17.66 0.93
CA ASP A 447 -21.36 -18.69 0.24
C ASP A 447 -20.23 -18.06 -0.59
N PRO A 448 -18.95 -18.35 -0.27
CA PRO A 448 -17.79 -17.73 -0.93
C PRO A 448 -17.69 -18.02 -2.42
N LYS A 449 -18.39 -19.04 -2.93
CA LYS A 449 -18.44 -19.32 -4.37
C LYS A 449 -19.35 -18.34 -5.11
N THR A 450 -20.37 -17.83 -4.43
CA THR A 450 -21.44 -17.02 -5.01
C THR A 450 -21.48 -15.58 -4.47
N VAL A 451 -20.43 -15.16 -3.77
CA VAL A 451 -20.18 -13.76 -3.38
C VAL A 451 -18.75 -13.37 -3.71
N ASP A 452 -18.53 -12.08 -3.99
CA ASP A 452 -17.21 -11.47 -4.04
C ASP A 452 -17.19 -10.31 -3.06
N VAL A 453 -16.68 -10.57 -1.85
CA VAL A 453 -16.56 -9.56 -0.80
C VAL A 453 -15.12 -9.11 -0.78
N VAL A 454 -14.86 -7.85 -1.09
CA VAL A 454 -13.49 -7.33 -1.21
C VAL A 454 -13.31 -6.18 -0.23
N LYS A 455 -12.46 -6.42 0.76
CA LYS A 455 -12.15 -5.45 1.82
C LYS A 455 -10.67 -5.14 1.83
N ARG A 456 -10.30 -3.91 2.17
CA ARG A 456 -8.91 -3.57 2.43
C ARG A 456 -8.50 -4.04 3.82
N THR A 457 -7.76 -5.15 3.89
CA THR A 457 -7.35 -5.75 5.17
C THR A 457 -6.27 -4.92 5.86
N CYS A 458 -5.32 -4.39 5.10
CA CYS A 458 -4.27 -3.54 5.65
C CYS A 458 -3.73 -2.62 4.57
N GLY A 459 -2.57 -2.95 4.01
CA GLY A 459 -2.05 -2.41 2.76
C GLY A 459 -2.85 -2.89 1.54
N TYR A 460 -3.24 -4.17 1.53
CA TYR A 460 -3.78 -4.85 0.35
C TYR A 460 -5.26 -5.20 0.51
N LEU A 461 -5.89 -5.54 -0.62
CA LEU A 461 -7.26 -6.06 -0.63
C LEU A 461 -7.27 -7.52 -0.16
N GLY A 462 -8.38 -7.99 0.37
CA GLY A 462 -8.59 -9.39 0.69
C GLY A 462 -10.03 -9.76 0.46
N ASN A 463 -10.28 -11.05 0.23
CA ASN A 463 -11.62 -11.60 0.20
C ASN A 463 -11.90 -12.39 1.49
N PRO A 464 -12.48 -11.75 2.53
CA PRO A 464 -12.71 -12.41 3.81
C PRO A 464 -13.57 -13.67 3.76
N GLN A 465 -14.45 -13.77 2.77
CA GLN A 465 -15.34 -14.92 2.64
C GLN A 465 -14.57 -16.13 2.13
N ALA A 466 -13.69 -15.93 1.15
CA ALA A 466 -12.84 -16.99 0.61
C ALA A 466 -11.68 -17.32 1.56
N ARG A 467 -11.11 -16.30 2.23
CA ARG A 467 -9.98 -16.43 3.14
C ARG A 467 -10.23 -15.60 4.40
N PRO A 468 -10.70 -16.22 5.48
CA PRO A 468 -10.98 -15.51 6.73
C PRO A 468 -9.77 -14.75 7.25
N MET A 469 -10.03 -13.56 7.78
CA MET A 469 -9.03 -12.73 8.44
C MET A 469 -8.97 -13.01 9.94
N VAL A 470 -7.91 -12.55 10.60
CA VAL A 470 -7.82 -12.62 12.07
C VAL A 470 -8.94 -11.81 12.74
N LYS A 471 -9.35 -12.22 13.94
CA LYS A 471 -10.51 -11.66 14.65
C LYS A 471 -10.41 -10.14 14.84
N GLY A 472 -9.30 -9.63 15.39
CA GLY A 472 -9.11 -8.20 15.59
C GLY A 472 -9.18 -7.39 14.30
N ARG A 473 -8.67 -7.94 13.18
CA ARG A 473 -8.78 -7.27 11.88
C ARG A 473 -10.23 -7.24 11.37
N HIS A 474 -10.97 -8.33 11.55
CA HIS A 474 -12.39 -8.36 11.20
C HIS A 474 -13.19 -7.31 11.97
N LYS A 475 -12.93 -7.20 13.27
CA LYS A 475 -13.55 -6.17 14.11
C LYS A 475 -13.18 -4.75 13.69
N GLU A 476 -11.91 -4.50 13.41
CA GLU A 476 -11.44 -3.20 12.93
C GLU A 476 -12.14 -2.78 11.64
N ILE A 477 -12.22 -3.67 10.64
CA ILE A 477 -12.91 -3.38 9.37
C ILE A 477 -14.40 -3.15 9.59
N SER A 478 -15.03 -3.95 10.45
CA SER A 478 -16.46 -3.84 10.78
C SER A 478 -16.80 -2.54 11.52
N ALA A 479 -15.82 -1.92 12.18
CA ALA A 479 -15.98 -0.68 12.93
C ALA A 479 -15.70 0.59 12.11
N ARG A 480 -15.25 0.46 10.85
CA ARG A 480 -14.91 1.60 9.99
C ARG A 480 -16.13 2.43 9.61
N VAL A 481 -16.14 3.67 10.06
CA VAL A 481 -17.16 4.66 9.68
C VAL A 481 -16.81 5.32 8.34
N LYS A 482 -17.81 5.58 7.49
CA LYS A 482 -17.61 6.29 6.22
C LYS A 482 -17.45 7.80 6.49
N HIS A 483 -16.40 8.40 5.95
CA HIS A 483 -16.05 9.80 6.14
C HIS A 483 -16.88 10.77 5.28
N MET A 484 -17.77 10.24 4.42
CA MET A 484 -18.62 11.03 3.55
C MET A 484 -20.05 10.47 3.56
N ASN A 485 -21.02 11.37 3.47
CA ASN A 485 -22.42 11.00 3.26
C ASN A 485 -22.61 10.40 1.87
N GLY A 486 -23.34 9.30 1.79
CA GLY A 486 -23.70 8.66 0.52
C GLY A 486 -24.21 7.25 0.74
N SER A 487 -24.76 6.65 -0.32
CA SER A 487 -25.25 5.27 -0.28
C SER A 487 -24.10 4.27 -0.14
N THR A 488 -24.29 3.24 0.67
CA THR A 488 -23.44 2.05 0.70
C THR A 488 -23.93 0.97 -0.28
N ILE A 489 -25.06 1.21 -0.95
CA ILE A 489 -25.68 0.30 -1.91
C ILE A 489 -25.63 0.94 -3.30
N LYS A 490 -25.12 0.19 -4.28
CA LYS A 490 -25.13 0.58 -5.69
C LYS A 490 -26.29 -0.06 -6.43
N TYR A 491 -26.54 -1.35 -6.19
CA TYR A 491 -27.67 -2.10 -6.72
C TYR A 491 -28.26 -2.94 -5.59
N GLU A 492 -29.55 -2.74 -5.29
CA GLU A 492 -30.24 -3.36 -4.15
C GLU A 492 -30.42 -4.88 -4.29
N GLY A 493 -30.21 -5.40 -5.50
CA GLY A 493 -30.43 -6.80 -5.79
C GLY A 493 -31.88 -7.08 -6.20
N LYS A 494 -32.09 -8.20 -6.87
CA LYS A 494 -33.43 -8.74 -7.19
C LYS A 494 -33.99 -9.41 -5.94
N HIS A 495 -35.30 -9.31 -5.74
CA HIS A 495 -36.01 -10.16 -4.79
C HIS A 495 -35.99 -11.59 -5.33
N LEU A 496 -35.45 -12.52 -4.53
CA LEU A 496 -35.34 -13.94 -4.85
C LEU A 496 -36.50 -14.75 -4.28
#